data_AF-A0AA39H6G7-F1
#
_entry.id   AF-A0AA39H6G7-F1
#
_cell.length_a   1.000
_cell.length_b   1.000
_cell.length_c   1.000
_cell.angle_alpha   90.00
_cell.angle_beta   90.00
_cell.angle_gamma   90.00
#
_symmetry.space_group_name_H-M   'P 1'
#
loop_
_entity.id
_entity.type
_entity.pdbx_description
1 polymer ?
#
loop_
_entity_poly.entity_id
_entity_poly.type
_entity_poly.pdbx_seq_one_letter_code
_entity_poly.pdbx_strand_id
1 'polypeptide(L)'
;MADSAPQVTNDAEREPDALEHSEQILTSTGTVQNALFPPQNAAGLLNMFNAFRNGSAHMRWLQYMMATGNPQPVAVPAGESALFPNCINCLSSPATSASQKTSAFPFREQQKYVFKCSFCKETIFNLKPGLYEIRQHVANHHGLFISCIFKKCTIRSQLREFGGHIHKVHGKKTAELKGDEALLYQAKRDVFKYDTNVLLLRYMDMPPNSVRNMDLLPPTEAKRALAQTAL
;
A
#
# COMPACT_ATOMS: atom_id res chain seq x y z
N MET A 1 -14.60 -52.80 -43.13
CA MET A 1 -14.86 -51.94 -44.31
C MET A 1 -14.78 -50.52 -43.77
N ALA A 2 -13.57 -50.02 -43.53
CA ALA A 2 -12.67 -49.41 -44.51
C ALA A 2 -13.21 -48.04 -44.95
N ASP A 3 -12.31 -47.06 -44.83
CA ASP A 3 -12.32 -45.69 -45.34
C ASP A 3 -12.70 -44.55 -44.41
N SER A 4 -11.97 -43.43 -44.35
CA SER A 4 -10.59 -43.05 -44.67
C SER A 4 -10.55 -41.57 -44.26
N ALA A 5 -9.53 -41.15 -43.52
CA ALA A 5 -9.34 -39.75 -43.13
C ALA A 5 -8.90 -38.89 -44.33
N PRO A 6 -8.98 -37.56 -44.21
CA PRO A 6 -7.99 -36.69 -44.82
C PRO A 6 -7.20 -35.93 -43.75
N GLN A 7 -5.87 -36.10 -43.81
CA GLN A 7 -4.90 -35.25 -43.16
C GLN A 7 -4.82 -33.90 -43.89
N VAL A 8 -4.77 -32.81 -43.12
CA VAL A 8 -4.40 -31.49 -43.62
C VAL A 8 -3.08 -31.11 -42.97
N THR A 9 -2.01 -31.27 -43.74
CA THR A 9 -0.68 -30.69 -43.48
C THR A 9 -0.57 -29.44 -44.32
N ASN A 10 -0.20 -28.31 -43.71
CA ASN A 10 0.40 -27.20 -44.44
C ASN A 10 1.42 -26.52 -43.52
N ASP A 11 2.66 -26.90 -43.78
CA ASP A 11 3.87 -26.18 -43.44
C ASP A 11 3.91 -24.84 -44.18
N ALA A 12 4.36 -23.78 -43.48
CA ALA A 12 4.92 -22.60 -44.12
C ALA A 12 5.75 -21.83 -43.09
N GLU A 13 6.97 -22.32 -42.88
CA GLU A 13 8.08 -21.56 -42.34
C GLU A 13 8.36 -20.35 -43.24
N ARG A 14 8.48 -19.15 -42.65
CA ARG A 14 9.03 -17.98 -43.34
C ARG A 14 9.78 -17.08 -42.35
N GLU A 15 11.04 -17.43 -42.13
CA GLU A 15 12.09 -16.50 -41.68
C GLU A 15 12.42 -15.53 -42.82
N PRO A 16 12.62 -14.23 -42.52
CA PRO A 16 13.54 -13.42 -43.28
C PRO A 16 14.74 -12.97 -42.44
N ASP A 17 15.90 -13.46 -42.86
CA ASP A 17 17.22 -12.95 -42.51
C ASP A 17 17.43 -11.49 -42.93
N ALA A 18 18.15 -10.79 -42.06
CA ALA A 18 19.15 -9.75 -42.31
C ALA A 18 18.88 -8.63 -43.33
N LEU A 19 18.86 -7.39 -42.82
CA LEU A 19 19.65 -6.34 -43.45
C LEU A 19 20.23 -5.38 -42.40
N GLU A 20 21.55 -5.38 -42.35
CA GLU A 20 22.40 -4.37 -41.73
C GLU A 20 22.06 -2.98 -42.28
N HIS A 21 21.96 -1.98 -41.41
CA HIS A 21 22.41 -0.61 -41.72
C HIS A 21 23.03 -0.02 -40.46
N SER A 22 24.34 0.12 -40.54
CA SER A 22 25.23 0.85 -39.67
C SER A 22 25.14 2.34 -39.98
N GLU A 23 24.67 3.15 -39.03
CA GLU A 23 25.02 4.56 -38.97
C GLU A 23 25.47 4.89 -37.54
N GLN A 24 26.80 4.97 -37.38
CA GLN A 24 27.44 5.57 -36.23
C GLN A 24 27.37 7.08 -36.40
N ILE A 25 26.57 7.76 -35.59
CA ILE A 25 26.72 9.20 -35.35
C ILE A 25 27.29 9.37 -33.94
N LEU A 26 28.61 9.56 -33.91
CA LEU A 26 29.35 10.13 -32.78
C LEU A 26 28.99 11.62 -32.68
N THR A 27 28.25 12.00 -31.65
CA THR A 27 28.30 13.38 -31.13
C THR A 27 28.63 13.33 -29.65
N SER A 28 29.91 13.58 -29.37
CA SER A 28 30.45 13.90 -28.07
C SER A 28 30.02 15.31 -27.65
N THR A 29 29.20 15.41 -26.61
CA THR A 29 29.28 16.52 -25.66
C THR A 29 28.86 15.99 -24.30
N GLY A 30 29.85 15.66 -23.49
CA GLY A 30 29.65 15.43 -22.07
C GLY A 30 29.21 16.73 -21.40
N THR A 31 28.06 16.70 -20.77
CA THR A 31 27.72 17.68 -19.72
C THR A 31 27.13 16.89 -18.57
N VAL A 32 27.99 16.53 -17.62
CA VAL A 32 27.59 15.97 -16.33
C VAL A 32 27.04 17.11 -15.50
N GLN A 33 25.74 17.38 -15.60
CA GLN A 33 25.02 18.19 -14.61
C GLN A 33 24.56 17.26 -13.48
N ASN A 34 25.32 17.30 -12.38
CA ASN A 34 24.82 16.96 -11.05
C ASN A 34 23.65 17.90 -10.73
N ALA A 35 22.42 17.46 -10.98
CA ALA A 35 21.21 18.16 -10.56
C ALA A 35 20.53 17.36 -9.44
N LEU A 36 21.01 17.58 -8.21
CA LEU A 36 20.41 17.07 -6.98
C LEU A 36 19.38 18.07 -6.40
N PHE A 37 18.60 18.75 -7.26
CA PHE A 37 17.55 19.67 -6.83
C PHE A 37 16.27 19.46 -7.64
N PRO A 38 15.08 19.53 -7.00
CA PRO A 38 13.81 19.40 -7.70
C PRO A 38 13.59 20.58 -8.67
N PRO A 39 12.95 20.36 -9.83
CA PRO A 39 12.67 21.42 -10.79
C PRO A 39 11.66 22.42 -10.20
N GLN A 40 11.99 23.71 -10.27
CA GLN A 40 11.13 24.78 -9.76
C GLN A 40 10.10 25.30 -10.78
N ASN A 41 10.06 24.73 -12.00
CA ASN A 41 9.13 25.15 -13.04
C ASN A 41 7.97 24.16 -13.22
N ALA A 42 6.81 24.68 -13.64
CA ALA A 42 5.58 23.92 -13.80
C ALA A 42 5.71 22.74 -14.79
N ALA A 43 6.58 22.88 -15.81
CA ALA A 43 6.89 21.81 -16.75
C ALA A 43 7.61 20.61 -16.10
N GLY A 44 8.51 20.86 -15.15
CA GLY A 44 9.18 19.82 -14.38
C GLY A 44 8.25 19.05 -13.44
N LEU A 45 7.27 19.73 -12.85
CA LEU A 45 6.21 19.09 -12.05
C LEU A 45 5.32 18.18 -12.90
N LEU A 46 4.94 18.61 -14.10
CA LEU A 46 4.08 17.82 -15.01
C LEU A 46 4.78 16.54 -15.51
N ASN A 47 6.07 16.63 -15.84
CA ASN A 47 6.87 15.45 -16.20
C ASN A 47 7.06 14.48 -15.03
N MET A 48 7.16 14.99 -13.79
CA MET A 48 7.20 14.15 -12.59
C MET A 48 5.85 13.43 -12.34
N PHE A 49 4.72 14.09 -12.63
CA PHE A 49 3.38 13.50 -12.57
C PHE A 49 3.20 12.38 -13.61
N ASN A 50 3.66 12.57 -14.84
CA ASN A 50 3.60 11.53 -15.89
C ASN A 50 4.52 10.35 -15.60
N ALA A 51 5.71 10.60 -15.04
CA ALA A 51 6.64 9.55 -14.59
C ALA A 51 6.07 8.69 -13.44
N PHE A 52 5.21 9.28 -12.59
CA PHE A 52 4.51 8.59 -11.51
C PHE A 52 3.46 7.60 -12.04
N ARG A 53 2.79 7.93 -13.15
CA ARG A 53 1.79 7.08 -13.81
C ARG A 53 2.40 5.83 -14.46
N ASN A 54 3.69 5.87 -14.79
CA ASN A 54 4.42 4.80 -15.46
C ASN A 54 5.40 4.02 -14.55
N GLY A 55 5.27 4.11 -13.22
CA GLY A 55 6.03 3.25 -12.27
C GLY A 55 7.48 3.63 -11.99
N SER A 56 8.02 4.67 -12.62
CA SER A 56 9.44 5.08 -12.50
C SER A 56 9.78 5.89 -11.24
N ALA A 57 8.78 6.46 -10.53
CA ALA A 57 9.01 7.30 -9.36
C ALA A 57 9.48 6.55 -8.10
N HIS A 58 9.24 5.24 -8.01
CA HIS A 58 9.68 4.39 -6.89
C HIS A 58 11.21 4.30 -6.77
N MET A 59 11.91 4.24 -7.91
CA MET A 59 13.39 4.18 -7.93
C MET A 59 14.02 5.48 -7.44
N ARG A 60 13.44 6.64 -7.79
CA ARG A 60 13.96 7.95 -7.34
C ARG A 60 13.81 8.17 -5.84
N TRP A 61 12.73 7.67 -5.22
CA TRP A 61 12.56 7.78 -3.77
C TRP A 61 13.48 6.84 -2.99
N LEU A 62 13.68 5.59 -3.47
CA LEU A 62 14.69 4.69 -2.90
C LEU A 62 16.10 5.25 -3.03
N GLN A 63 16.43 5.88 -4.15
CA GLN A 63 17.73 6.51 -4.36
C GLN A 63 17.93 7.76 -3.48
N TYR A 64 16.86 8.52 -3.19
CA TYR A 64 16.88 9.61 -2.21
C TYR A 64 17.12 9.09 -0.78
N MET A 65 16.41 8.03 -0.35
CA MET A 65 16.58 7.42 0.96
C MET A 65 17.99 6.83 1.18
N MET A 66 18.62 6.29 0.12
CA MET A 66 20.00 5.83 0.19
C MET A 66 21.01 6.99 0.20
N ALA A 67 20.71 8.10 -0.48
CA ALA A 67 21.59 9.27 -0.57
C ALA A 67 21.58 10.16 0.68
N THR A 68 20.48 10.23 1.42
CA THR A 68 20.35 11.15 2.57
C THR A 68 20.89 10.62 3.89
N GLY A 69 21.49 9.43 3.91
CA GLY A 69 22.03 8.84 5.14
C GLY A 69 20.94 8.41 6.11
N ASN A 70 20.89 7.10 6.35
CA ASN A 70 20.06 6.47 7.35
C ASN A 70 20.31 7.09 8.74
N PRO A 71 19.31 7.64 9.47
CA PRO A 71 19.50 7.95 10.88
C PRO A 71 19.69 6.62 11.63
N GLN A 72 20.92 6.39 12.07
CA GLN A 72 21.25 5.27 12.95
C GLN A 72 20.27 5.26 14.14
N PRO A 73 19.68 4.09 14.49
CA PRO A 73 18.89 3.98 15.69
C PRO A 73 19.77 4.29 16.89
N VAL A 74 19.43 5.36 17.62
CA VAL A 74 20.11 5.73 18.87
C VAL A 74 19.95 4.55 19.82
N ALA A 75 21.08 3.96 20.23
CA ALA A 75 21.10 2.89 21.20
C ALA A 75 20.45 3.37 22.50
N VAL A 76 19.35 2.72 22.88
CA VAL A 76 18.73 2.91 24.20
C VAL A 76 19.58 2.12 25.19
N PRO A 77 20.17 2.74 26.23
CA PRO A 77 20.94 2.00 27.22
C PRO A 77 20.03 1.02 27.95
N ALA A 78 20.45 -0.25 27.96
CA ALA A 78 19.84 -1.30 28.76
C ALA A 78 20.17 -1.05 30.24
N GLY A 79 19.18 -0.67 31.03
CA GLY A 79 19.34 -0.49 32.46
C GLY A 79 18.06 -0.01 33.12
N GLU A 80 17.24 -0.94 33.60
CA GLU A 80 16.68 -0.96 34.96
C GLU A 80 15.51 -1.95 35.02
N SER A 81 15.85 -3.15 35.47
CA SER A 81 14.91 -4.14 35.97
C SER A 81 14.27 -3.59 37.25
N ALA A 82 13.11 -2.96 37.14
CA ALA A 82 12.29 -2.66 38.29
C ALA A 82 11.75 -3.97 38.87
N LEU A 83 12.34 -4.35 40.01
CA LEU A 83 11.88 -5.36 40.94
C LEU A 83 10.40 -5.13 41.29
N PHE A 84 9.53 -6.06 40.91
CA PHE A 84 8.23 -6.19 41.55
C PHE A 84 8.40 -7.00 42.85
N PRO A 85 8.05 -6.45 44.02
CA PRO A 85 8.04 -7.23 45.25
C PRO A 85 6.93 -8.28 45.20
N ASN A 86 7.36 -9.50 45.45
CA ASN A 86 6.58 -10.72 45.54
C ASN A 86 5.75 -10.67 46.84
N CYS A 87 4.43 -10.48 46.76
CA CYS A 87 3.54 -10.57 47.92
C CYS A 87 3.02 -12.00 48.10
N ILE A 88 3.83 -12.85 48.73
CA ILE A 88 3.40 -14.11 49.34
C ILE A 88 2.84 -13.78 50.73
N ASN A 89 1.56 -13.41 50.80
CA ASN A 89 0.68 -13.66 51.94
C ASN A 89 -0.69 -13.03 51.70
N CYS A 90 -1.67 -13.83 51.29
CA CYS A 90 -3.09 -13.51 51.40
C CYS A 90 -3.85 -14.83 51.60
N LEU A 91 -3.88 -15.31 52.84
CA LEU A 91 -4.81 -16.35 53.27
C LEU A 91 -5.55 -15.84 54.52
N SER A 92 -6.87 -16.03 54.52
CA SER A 92 -7.83 -15.95 55.64
C SER A 92 -8.67 -14.66 55.72
N SER A 93 -9.88 -14.69 55.14
CA SER A 93 -11.14 -14.45 55.89
C SER A 93 -12.41 -14.65 55.04
N PRO A 94 -13.56 -14.95 55.66
CA PRO A 94 -14.67 -15.67 55.04
C PRO A 94 -15.78 -14.79 54.47
N ALA A 95 -16.64 -15.45 53.71
CA ALA A 95 -17.78 -14.94 52.96
C ALA A 95 -18.70 -13.99 53.73
N THR A 96 -19.13 -12.92 53.06
CA THR A 96 -20.42 -12.28 53.33
C THR A 96 -21.07 -11.90 52.00
N SER A 97 -22.24 -12.48 51.78
CA SER A 97 -23.09 -12.36 50.60
C SER A 97 -23.87 -11.04 50.63
N ALA A 98 -23.56 -10.13 49.70
CA ALA A 98 -24.43 -9.03 49.31
C ALA A 98 -24.23 -8.74 47.81
N SER A 99 -25.13 -9.30 47.00
CA SER A 99 -25.16 -9.14 45.55
C SER A 99 -25.73 -7.78 45.16
N GLN A 100 -24.87 -6.77 45.03
CA GLN A 100 -25.13 -5.57 44.25
C GLN A 100 -24.16 -5.54 43.07
N LYS A 101 -24.63 -6.02 41.91
CA LYS A 101 -23.90 -5.92 40.64
C LYS A 101 -24.02 -4.48 40.09
N THR A 102 -23.37 -3.53 40.74
CA THR A 102 -23.07 -2.23 40.13
C THR A 102 -21.80 -2.42 39.29
N SER A 103 -21.96 -2.97 38.08
CA SER A 103 -20.86 -3.03 37.10
C SER A 103 -20.60 -1.64 36.53
N ALA A 104 -20.04 -0.76 37.35
CA ALA A 104 -19.45 0.50 36.93
C ALA A 104 -18.15 0.17 36.19
N PHE A 105 -18.26 -0.37 34.98
CA PHE A 105 -17.14 -0.36 34.06
C PHE A 105 -16.85 1.12 33.77
N PRO A 106 -15.66 1.63 34.11
CA PRO A 106 -15.32 3.02 33.79
C PRO A 106 -15.50 3.19 32.28
N PHE A 107 -16.36 4.15 31.91
CA PHE A 107 -16.56 4.57 30.53
C PHE A 107 -15.19 4.97 29.99
N ARG A 108 -14.57 4.07 29.23
CA ARG A 108 -13.23 4.25 28.69
C ARG A 108 -13.31 5.39 27.68
N GLU A 109 -12.93 6.59 28.12
CA GLU A 109 -12.90 7.78 27.29
C GLU A 109 -12.14 7.45 26.01
N GLN A 110 -12.88 7.36 24.90
CA GLN A 110 -12.32 6.95 23.62
C GLN A 110 -11.42 8.08 23.14
N GLN A 111 -10.10 7.90 23.29
CA GLN A 111 -9.13 8.83 22.74
C GLN A 111 -9.38 9.00 21.24
N LYS A 112 -9.85 10.19 20.85
CA LYS A 112 -10.04 10.56 19.45
C LYS A 112 -8.69 10.96 18.89
N TYR A 113 -8.25 10.25 17.86
CA TYR A 113 -7.05 10.62 17.12
C TYR A 113 -7.44 11.70 16.10
N VAL A 114 -6.74 12.83 16.15
CA VAL A 114 -6.97 13.97 15.26
C VAL A 114 -5.76 14.11 14.36
N PHE A 115 -5.97 14.06 13.05
CA PHE A 115 -4.91 14.24 12.06
C PHE A 115 -5.25 15.44 11.19
N LYS A 116 -4.23 16.23 10.84
CA LYS A 116 -4.41 17.36 9.92
C LYS A 116 -3.68 17.05 8.62
N CYS A 117 -4.38 17.11 7.51
CA CYS A 117 -3.77 16.95 6.20
C CYS A 117 -2.98 18.21 5.84
N SER A 118 -1.68 18.06 5.57
CA SER A 118 -0.82 19.18 5.17
C SER A 118 -1.21 19.77 3.80
N PHE A 119 -1.91 19.02 2.95
CA PHE A 119 -2.28 19.44 1.59
C PHE A 119 -3.56 20.24 1.55
N CYS A 120 -4.69 19.68 2.00
CA CYS A 120 -5.99 20.35 1.98
C CYS A 120 -6.34 21.07 3.29
N LYS A 121 -5.53 20.91 4.33
CA LYS A 121 -5.74 21.47 5.68
C LYS A 121 -6.97 20.93 6.41
N GLU A 122 -7.68 19.96 5.85
CA GLU A 122 -8.79 19.29 6.51
C GLU A 122 -8.31 18.48 7.72
N THR A 123 -9.16 18.48 8.75
CA THR A 123 -8.95 17.71 9.97
C THR A 123 -9.73 16.40 9.88
N ILE A 124 -9.02 15.28 9.99
CA ILE A 124 -9.57 13.93 9.92
C ILE A 124 -9.66 13.41 11.35
N PHE A 125 -10.88 13.12 11.78
CA PHE A 125 -11.15 12.52 13.09
C PHE A 125 -11.23 11.01 12.96
N ASN A 126 -10.53 10.31 13.85
CA ASN A 126 -10.59 8.86 13.89
C ASN A 126 -10.97 8.37 15.30
N LEU A 127 -12.05 7.60 15.35
CA LEU A 127 -12.55 6.99 16.58
C LEU A 127 -11.73 5.77 16.99
N LYS A 128 -10.95 5.20 16.07
CA LYS A 128 -10.10 4.04 16.30
C LYS A 128 -8.67 4.35 15.83
N PRO A 129 -7.65 3.68 16.40
CA PRO A 129 -6.26 3.83 15.96
C PRO A 129 -5.99 3.28 14.53
N GLY A 130 -7.02 3.02 13.73
CA GLY A 130 -6.88 2.45 12.39
C GLY A 130 -6.64 3.51 11.34
N LEU A 131 -5.63 3.37 10.50
CA LEU A 131 -5.25 4.35 9.47
C LEU A 131 -6.23 4.45 8.28
N TYR A 132 -7.37 3.79 8.36
CA TYR A 132 -8.26 3.56 7.23
C TYR A 132 -8.81 4.87 6.63
N GLU A 133 -9.36 5.77 7.45
CA GLU A 133 -9.93 7.03 6.93
C GLU A 133 -8.86 7.98 6.40
N ILE A 134 -7.68 7.96 7.00
CA ILE A 134 -6.56 8.78 6.57
C ILE A 134 -6.01 8.28 5.23
N ARG A 135 -5.88 6.94 5.06
CA ARG A 135 -5.50 6.34 3.77
C ARG A 135 -6.51 6.69 2.69
N GLN A 136 -7.81 6.64 3.00
CA GLN A 136 -8.85 6.98 2.03
C GLN A 136 -8.80 8.46 1.62
N HIS A 137 -8.59 9.34 2.60
CA HIS A 137 -8.42 10.76 2.36
C HIS A 137 -7.21 11.04 1.44
N VAL A 138 -6.04 10.47 1.76
CA VAL A 138 -4.84 10.63 0.92
C VAL A 138 -5.03 10.00 -0.46
N ALA A 139 -5.66 8.83 -0.55
CA ALA A 139 -5.97 8.21 -1.83
C ALA A 139 -6.81 9.12 -2.73
N ASN A 140 -7.76 9.87 -2.17
CA ASN A 140 -8.60 10.79 -2.93
C ASN A 140 -7.79 11.97 -3.51
N HIS A 141 -6.82 12.51 -2.78
CA HIS A 141 -5.92 13.53 -3.31
C HIS A 141 -5.09 13.05 -4.51
N HIS A 142 -4.75 11.76 -4.52
CA HIS A 142 -3.88 11.19 -5.55
C HIS A 142 -4.64 10.42 -6.64
N GLY A 143 -5.97 10.38 -6.59
CA GLY A 143 -6.76 9.56 -7.51
C GLY A 143 -6.36 8.08 -7.47
N LEU A 144 -5.97 7.58 -6.29
CA LEU A 144 -5.66 6.16 -6.10
C LEU A 144 -6.98 5.39 -5.99
N PHE A 145 -7.21 4.49 -6.93
CA PHE A 145 -8.39 3.63 -6.98
C PHE A 145 -7.98 2.18 -7.23
N ILE A 146 -8.72 1.26 -6.62
CA ILE A 146 -8.56 -0.17 -6.86
C ILE A 146 -9.44 -0.55 -8.05
N SER A 147 -8.83 -1.14 -9.08
CA SER A 147 -9.58 -1.72 -10.20
C SER A 147 -10.25 -3.02 -9.79
N CYS A 148 -11.44 -3.28 -10.34
CA CYS A 148 -12.15 -4.53 -10.10
C CYS A 148 -11.29 -5.77 -10.40
N ILE A 149 -11.54 -6.87 -9.67
CA ILE A 149 -10.87 -8.16 -9.86
C ILE A 149 -11.54 -9.02 -10.94
N PHE A 150 -12.72 -8.65 -11.42
CA PHE A 150 -13.46 -9.42 -12.43
C PHE A 150 -13.16 -8.86 -13.82
N LYS A 151 -12.70 -9.73 -14.74
CA LYS A 151 -12.24 -9.40 -16.11
C LYS A 151 -13.15 -8.44 -16.90
N LYS A 152 -14.46 -8.58 -16.76
CA LYS A 152 -15.44 -7.79 -17.53
C LYS A 152 -15.87 -6.50 -16.83
N CYS A 153 -15.28 -6.17 -15.69
CA CYS A 153 -15.68 -5.02 -14.89
C CYS A 153 -14.61 -3.93 -14.93
N THR A 154 -14.95 -2.82 -15.57
CA THR A 154 -14.06 -1.65 -15.70
C THR A 154 -14.17 -0.67 -14.54
N ILE A 155 -15.04 -0.95 -13.57
CA ILE A 155 -15.25 -0.09 -12.42
C ILE A 155 -13.97 -0.04 -11.56
N ARG A 156 -13.62 1.17 -11.19
CA ARG A 156 -12.57 1.48 -10.21
C ARG A 156 -13.22 2.14 -9.02
N SER A 157 -12.85 1.73 -7.82
CA SER A 157 -13.45 2.29 -6.61
C SER A 157 -12.41 2.50 -5.52
N GLN A 158 -12.80 3.30 -4.54
CA GLN A 158 -12.05 3.49 -3.30
C GLN A 158 -12.04 2.21 -2.47
N LEU A 159 -11.08 2.06 -1.54
CA LEU A 159 -10.96 0.87 -0.69
C LEU A 159 -12.26 0.63 0.12
N ARG A 160 -12.90 1.70 0.57
CA ARG A 160 -14.19 1.63 1.29
C ARG A 160 -15.33 1.10 0.46
N GLU A 161 -15.38 1.51 -0.78
CA GLU A 161 -16.46 1.14 -1.70
C GLU A 161 -16.19 -0.20 -2.36
N PHE A 162 -14.94 -0.66 -2.38
CA PHE A 162 -14.53 -1.84 -3.13
C PHE A 162 -15.24 -3.12 -2.72
N GLY A 163 -15.35 -3.38 -1.41
CA GLY A 163 -16.13 -4.52 -0.91
C GLY A 163 -17.61 -4.42 -1.25
N GLY A 164 -18.17 -3.20 -1.16
CA GLY A 164 -19.55 -2.93 -1.54
C GLY A 164 -19.80 -3.07 -3.04
N HIS A 165 -18.84 -2.68 -3.88
CA HIS A 165 -18.87 -2.85 -5.32
C HIS A 165 -18.90 -4.33 -5.69
N ILE A 166 -18.03 -5.15 -5.09
CA ILE A 166 -18.01 -6.60 -5.32
C ILE A 166 -19.37 -7.22 -4.96
N HIS A 167 -19.95 -6.82 -3.83
CA HIS A 167 -21.26 -7.34 -3.41
C HIS A 167 -22.40 -6.90 -4.31
N LYS A 168 -22.48 -5.61 -4.64
CA LYS A 168 -23.60 -5.03 -5.41
C LYS A 168 -23.56 -5.38 -6.89
N VAL A 169 -22.38 -5.38 -7.50
CA VAL A 169 -22.21 -5.57 -8.96
C VAL A 169 -22.01 -7.04 -9.31
N HIS A 170 -21.33 -7.81 -8.45
CA HIS A 170 -21.00 -9.22 -8.73
C HIS A 170 -21.79 -10.21 -7.87
N GLY A 171 -22.60 -9.75 -6.92
CA GLY A 171 -23.40 -10.62 -6.05
C GLY A 171 -22.58 -11.44 -5.06
N LYS A 172 -21.25 -11.27 -5.03
CA LYS A 172 -20.33 -12.06 -4.20
C LYS A 172 -19.93 -11.29 -2.94
N LYS A 173 -19.82 -11.96 -1.80
CA LYS A 173 -19.17 -11.36 -0.63
C LYS A 173 -17.66 -11.52 -0.73
N THR A 174 -16.90 -10.62 -0.10
CA THR A 174 -15.43 -10.71 -0.10
C THR A 174 -14.92 -12.01 0.53
N ALA A 175 -15.68 -12.62 1.44
CA ALA A 175 -15.38 -13.91 2.07
C ALA A 175 -15.68 -15.12 1.16
N GLU A 176 -16.43 -14.93 0.08
CA GLU A 176 -16.79 -16.00 -0.88
C GLU A 176 -15.83 -16.06 -2.07
N LEU A 177 -14.89 -15.13 -2.17
CA LEU A 177 -13.82 -15.17 -3.16
C LEU A 177 -12.92 -16.38 -2.89
N LYS A 178 -12.61 -17.15 -3.93
CA LYS A 178 -11.79 -18.37 -3.84
C LYS A 178 -10.65 -18.32 -4.86
N GLY A 179 -9.57 -19.06 -4.57
CA GLY A 179 -8.42 -19.21 -5.46
C GLY A 179 -7.85 -17.86 -5.92
N ASP A 180 -7.72 -17.70 -7.23
CA ASP A 180 -7.11 -16.53 -7.86
C ASP A 180 -7.86 -15.22 -7.58
N GLU A 181 -9.19 -15.26 -7.43
CA GLU A 181 -9.99 -14.06 -7.11
C GLU A 181 -9.62 -13.49 -5.74
N ALA A 182 -9.46 -14.37 -4.75
CA ALA A 182 -9.09 -13.98 -3.38
C ALA A 182 -7.64 -13.48 -3.31
N LEU A 183 -6.72 -14.16 -4.01
CA LEU A 183 -5.33 -13.75 -4.09
C LEU A 183 -5.18 -12.38 -4.77
N LEU A 184 -5.87 -12.16 -5.88
CA LEU A 184 -5.86 -10.89 -6.59
C LEU A 184 -6.49 -9.77 -5.76
N TYR A 185 -7.61 -10.04 -5.08
CA TYR A 185 -8.24 -9.09 -4.15
C TYR A 185 -7.27 -8.65 -3.05
N GLN A 186 -6.58 -9.61 -2.43
CA GLN A 186 -5.62 -9.32 -1.38
C GLN A 186 -4.40 -8.55 -1.92
N ALA A 187 -3.85 -8.97 -3.05
CA ALA A 187 -2.71 -8.30 -3.68
C ALA A 187 -3.04 -6.83 -4.02
N LYS A 188 -4.19 -6.56 -4.63
CA LYS A 188 -4.64 -5.19 -4.94
C LYS A 188 -4.83 -4.34 -3.68
N ARG A 189 -5.40 -4.92 -2.61
CA ARG A 189 -5.54 -4.22 -1.32
C ARG A 189 -4.19 -3.92 -0.67
N ASP A 190 -3.25 -4.85 -0.72
CA ASP A 190 -1.91 -4.69 -0.14
C ASP A 190 -1.13 -3.60 -0.88
N VAL A 191 -1.18 -3.56 -2.21
CA VAL A 191 -0.58 -2.49 -3.01
C VAL A 191 -1.20 -1.14 -2.69
N PHE A 192 -2.53 -1.02 -2.70
CA PHE A 192 -3.19 0.23 -2.32
C PHE A 192 -2.80 0.70 -0.91
N LYS A 193 -2.76 -0.23 0.05
CA LYS A 193 -2.35 0.04 1.42
C LYS A 193 -0.92 0.56 1.51
N TYR A 194 -0.01 -0.03 0.76
CA TYR A 194 1.39 0.40 0.71
C TYR A 194 1.53 1.78 0.07
N ASP A 195 0.94 1.99 -1.11
CA ASP A 195 1.01 3.26 -1.83
C ASP A 195 0.45 4.41 -0.99
N THR A 196 -0.69 4.19 -0.34
CA THR A 196 -1.27 5.18 0.58
C THR A 196 -0.42 5.40 1.82
N ASN A 197 0.22 4.36 2.37
CA ASN A 197 1.13 4.50 3.51
C ASN A 197 2.37 5.35 3.19
N VAL A 198 2.97 5.14 2.02
CA VAL A 198 4.11 5.95 1.55
C VAL A 198 3.70 7.43 1.46
N LEU A 199 2.49 7.70 0.95
CA LEU A 199 1.97 9.06 0.86
C LEU A 199 1.64 9.63 2.24
N LEU A 200 1.08 8.85 3.16
CA LEU A 200 0.75 9.32 4.51
C LEU A 200 1.95 9.94 5.24
N LEU A 201 3.14 9.37 5.07
CA LEU A 201 4.38 9.91 5.63
C LEU A 201 4.73 11.31 5.09
N ARG A 202 4.25 11.66 3.90
CA ARG A 202 4.43 12.97 3.27
C ARG A 202 3.34 13.96 3.64
N TYR A 203 2.11 13.49 3.84
CA TYR A 203 0.93 14.34 3.92
C TYR A 203 0.46 14.64 5.34
N MET A 204 0.81 13.81 6.32
CA MET A 204 0.25 13.92 7.67
C MET A 204 1.33 14.28 8.66
N ASP A 205 1.06 15.31 9.46
CA ASP A 205 1.85 15.64 10.66
C ASP A 205 1.53 14.60 11.74
N MET A 206 2.03 13.38 11.55
CA MET A 206 1.78 12.26 12.46
C MET A 206 2.69 12.34 13.69
N PRO A 207 2.15 12.19 14.91
CA PRO A 207 3.01 12.02 16.06
C PRO A 207 3.82 10.72 15.92
N PRO A 208 5.07 10.66 16.43
CA PRO A 208 5.99 9.54 16.22
C PRO A 208 5.41 8.15 16.57
N ASN A 209 4.48 8.10 17.54
CA ASN A 209 3.87 6.86 17.98
C ASN A 209 2.83 6.29 16.99
N SER A 210 2.27 7.11 16.09
CA SER A 210 1.31 6.65 15.08
C SER A 210 1.97 5.88 13.93
N VAL A 211 3.25 6.11 13.68
CA VAL A 211 4.00 5.48 12.58
C VAL A 211 4.35 4.02 12.87
N ARG A 212 4.47 3.63 14.15
CA ARG A 212 4.88 2.27 14.55
C ARG A 212 3.92 1.17 14.11
N ASN A 213 2.67 1.51 13.80
CA ASN A 213 1.65 0.56 13.33
C ASN A 213 1.44 0.60 11.81
N MET A 214 2.32 1.27 11.07
CA MET A 214 2.28 1.26 9.62
C MET A 214 3.03 0.03 9.10
N ASP A 215 2.29 -0.91 8.50
CA ASP A 215 2.90 -1.92 7.64
C ASP A 215 3.50 -1.20 6.41
N LEU A 216 4.77 -0.85 6.52
CA LEU A 216 5.57 -0.22 5.47
C LEU A 216 6.37 -1.24 4.66
N LEU A 217 6.17 -2.54 4.93
CA LEU A 217 6.78 -3.58 4.13
C LEU A 217 6.24 -3.48 2.69
N PRO A 218 7.13 -3.29 1.70
CA PRO A 218 6.69 -3.26 0.32
C PRO A 218 6.01 -4.59 -0.04
N PRO A 219 4.90 -4.56 -0.80
CA PRO A 219 4.36 -5.78 -1.38
C PRO A 219 5.45 -6.44 -2.21
N THR A 220 5.54 -7.77 -2.13
CA THR A 220 6.47 -8.55 -2.94
C THR A 220 6.24 -8.25 -4.42
N GLU A 221 7.28 -8.41 -5.25
CA GLU A 221 7.18 -8.19 -6.69
C GLU A 221 6.06 -9.04 -7.30
N ALA A 222 5.91 -10.29 -6.84
CA ALA A 222 4.80 -11.16 -7.23
C ALA A 222 3.41 -10.55 -6.92
N LYS A 223 3.23 -9.94 -5.74
CA LYS A 223 1.97 -9.25 -5.40
C LYS A 223 1.76 -8.00 -6.24
N ARG A 224 2.82 -7.24 -6.54
CA ARG A 224 2.74 -6.05 -7.41
C ARG A 224 2.35 -6.44 -8.84
N ALA A 225 3.03 -7.45 -9.40
CA ALA A 225 2.72 -8.00 -10.71
C ALA A 225 1.28 -8.51 -10.77
N LEU A 226 0.86 -9.29 -9.77
CA LEU A 226 -0.52 -9.79 -9.69
C LEU A 226 -1.52 -8.64 -9.63
N ALA A 227 -1.29 -7.63 -8.80
CA ALA A 227 -2.18 -6.46 -8.70
C ALA A 227 -2.28 -5.64 -10.00
N GLN A 228 -1.24 -5.64 -10.83
CA GLN A 228 -1.16 -4.93 -12.11
C GLN A 228 -1.77 -5.70 -13.28
N THR A 229 -2.05 -7.01 -13.12
CA THR A 229 -2.69 -7.78 -14.19
C THR A 229 -4.02 -7.13 -14.58
N ALA A 230 -4.06 -6.56 -15.78
CA ALA A 230 -5.29 -6.12 -16.43
C ALA A 230 -6.01 -7.40 -16.85
N LEU A 231 -7.12 -7.67 -16.16
CA LEU A 231 -7.98 -8.81 -16.38
C LEU A 231 -9.08 -8.43 -17.38
#